data_AF-A0A554W001-F1
#
_entry.id   AF-A0A554W001-F1
#
_cell.length_a   1.000
_cell.length_b   1.000
_cell.length_c   1.000
_cell.angle_alpha   90.00
_cell.angle_beta   90.00
_cell.angle_gamma   90.00
#
_symmetry.space_group_name_H-M   'P 1'
#
loop_
_entity.id
_entity.type
_entity.pdbx_description
1 polymer ?
#
loop_
_entity_poly.entity_id
_entity_poly.type
_entity_poly.pdbx_seq_one_letter_code
_entity_poly.pdbx_strand_id
1 'polypeptide(L)' 'MRETAVKGIAEGFRGFARYLGGVMGADAYRKYLAHHAASGHQGPPMTEREFWRDRTDRQDANPEGRCC' A
#
# COMPACT_ATOMS: atom_id res chain seq x y z
N MET A 1 -35.77 8.74 5.05
CA MET A 1 -34.70 9.69 5.49
C MET A 1 -33.57 9.01 6.26
N ARG A 2 -33.82 8.04 7.16
CA ARG A 2 -32.76 7.30 7.89
C ARG A 2 -31.88 6.41 6.99
N GLU A 3 -32.44 5.85 5.92
CA GLU A 3 -31.73 4.94 5.01
C GLU A 3 -30.68 5.63 4.12
N THR A 4 -30.90 6.90 3.77
CA THR A 4 -29.94 7.71 2.99
C THR A 4 -28.72 8.10 3.83
N ALA A 5 -28.93 8.38 5.12
CA ALA A 5 -27.84 8.69 6.05
C ALA A 5 -26.89 7.50 6.25
N VAL A 6 -27.44 6.27 6.37
CA VAL A 6 -26.63 5.05 6.51
C VAL A 6 -25.80 4.78 5.25
N LYS A 7 -26.38 4.97 4.05
CA LYS A 7 -25.63 4.82 2.79
C LYS A 7 -24.49 5.82 2.65
N GLY A 8 -24.72 7.08 3.01
CA GLY A 8 -23.67 8.11 3.00
C GLY A 8 -22.52 7.83 3.98
N ILE A 9 -22.84 7.35 5.18
CA ILE A 9 -21.84 6.95 6.18
C ILE A 9 -21.05 5.73 5.72
N ALA A 10 -21.71 4.72 5.11
CA ALA A 10 -21.05 3.53 4.60
C ALA A 10 -20.06 3.84 3.46
N GLU A 11 -20.45 4.71 2.52
CA GLU A 11 -19.58 5.15 1.43
C GLU A 11 -18.41 6.00 1.93
N GLY A 12 -18.65 6.88 2.92
CA GLY A 12 -17.60 7.63 3.61
C GLY A 12 -16.59 6.73 4.34
N PHE A 13 -17.07 5.69 5.04
CA PHE A 13 -16.20 4.70 5.68
C PHE A 13 -15.38 3.89 4.68
N ARG A 14 -15.94 3.55 3.52
CA ARG A 14 -15.22 2.89 2.42
C ARG A 14 -14.11 3.76 1.87
N GLY A 15 -14.38 5.05 1.64
CA GLY A 15 -13.38 6.03 1.23
C GLY A 15 -12.27 6.18 2.27
N PHE A 16 -12.63 6.27 3.54
CA PHE A 16 -11.69 6.38 4.65
C PHE A 16 -10.85 5.10 4.84
N ALA A 17 -11.44 3.90 4.69
CA ALA A 17 -10.72 2.63 4.74
C ALA A 17 -9.78 2.45 3.54
N ARG A 18 -10.16 2.94 2.35
CA ARG A 18 -9.27 3.00 1.17
C ARG A 18 -8.11 3.98 1.40
N TYR A 19 -8.41 5.14 1.97
CA TYR A 19 -7.41 6.16 2.30
C TYR A 19 -6.44 5.66 3.37
N LEU A 20 -6.95 5.12 4.48
CA LEU A 20 -6.15 4.49 5.52
C LEU A 20 -5.38 3.28 4.98
N GLY A 21 -5.98 2.42 4.17
CA GLY A 21 -5.26 1.32 3.51
C GLY A 21 -4.12 1.84 2.60
N GLY A 22 -4.33 3.00 1.97
CA GLY A 22 -3.32 3.68 1.15
C GLY A 22 -2.21 4.36 1.96
N VAL A 23 -2.51 4.85 3.16
CA VAL A 23 -1.63 5.64 4.05
C VAL A 23 -0.88 4.76 5.06
N MET A 24 -1.48 3.69 5.58
CA MET A 24 -0.91 2.84 6.64
C MET A 24 0.07 1.78 6.13
N GLY A 25 0.52 1.85 4.88
CA GLY A 25 1.55 0.96 4.34
C GLY A 25 1.14 -0.50 4.10
N ALA A 26 -0.04 -0.92 4.58
CA ALA A 26 -0.56 -2.28 4.38
C ALA A 26 -0.83 -2.64 2.91
N ASP A 27 -1.12 -1.65 2.05
CA ASP A 27 -1.37 -1.87 0.61
C ASP A 27 -0.09 -1.83 -0.25
N ALA A 28 1.10 -1.71 0.35
CA ALA A 28 2.33 -1.52 -0.41
C ALA A 28 2.66 -2.69 -1.35
N TYR A 29 2.38 -3.92 -0.94
CA TYR A 29 2.59 -5.09 -1.80
C TYR A 29 1.63 -5.09 -3.00
N ARG A 30 0.37 -4.67 -2.81
CA ARG A 30 -0.58 -4.50 -3.92
C ARG A 30 -0.14 -3.41 -4.90
N LYS A 31 0.34 -2.27 -4.40
CA LYS A 31 0.93 -1.22 -5.24
C LYS A 31 2.15 -1.73 -6.02
N TYR A 32 3.00 -2.53 -5.38
CA TYR A 32 4.12 -3.20 -6.06
C TYR A 32 3.65 -4.11 -7.19
N LEU A 33 2.66 -4.96 -6.97
CA LEU A 33 2.12 -5.84 -8.01
C LEU A 33 1.49 -5.05 -9.16
N ALA A 34 0.73 -4.00 -8.86
CA ALA A 34 0.16 -3.12 -9.88
C ALA A 34 1.26 -2.42 -10.70
N HIS A 35 2.32 -1.95 -10.04
CA HIS A 35 3.48 -1.36 -10.71
C HIS A 35 4.23 -2.40 -11.55
N HIS A 36 4.47 -3.59 -11.02
CA HIS A 36 5.13 -4.69 -11.74
C HIS A 36 4.37 -5.08 -13.01
N ALA A 37 3.04 -5.17 -12.92
CA ALA A 37 2.17 -5.43 -14.06
C ALA A 37 2.19 -4.28 -15.08
N ALA A 38 2.16 -3.02 -14.62
CA ALA A 38 2.20 -1.85 -15.48
C ALA A 38 3.58 -1.63 -16.16
N SER A 39 4.67 -1.95 -15.47
CA SER A 39 6.04 -1.82 -15.97
C SER A 39 6.43 -2.89 -16.99
N GLY A 40 5.58 -3.88 -17.25
CA GLY A 40 5.80 -4.90 -18.27
C GLY A 40 6.99 -5.82 -17.98
N HIS A 41 7.34 -6.02 -16.71
CA HIS A 41 8.39 -6.97 -16.33
C HIS A 41 7.98 -8.39 -16.72
N GLN A 42 8.83 -9.06 -17.49
CA GLN A 42 8.61 -10.43 -18.00
C GLN A 42 8.90 -11.51 -16.95
N GLY A 43 9.48 -11.15 -15.81
CA GLY A 43 9.80 -12.06 -14.71
C GLY A 43 8.64 -12.24 -13.72
N PRO A 44 8.65 -13.31 -12.90
CA PRO A 44 7.69 -13.44 -11.81
C PRO A 44 7.89 -12.32 -10.77
N PRO A 45 6.81 -11.72 -10.24
CA PRO A 45 6.92 -10.74 -9.17
C PRO A 45 7.52 -11.39 -7.91
N MET A 46 8.19 -10.58 -7.09
CA MET A 46 8.68 -11.01 -5.78
C MET A 46 7.53 -11.48 -4.91
N THR A 47 7.78 -12.49 -4.08
CA THR A 47 6.82 -12.90 -3.06
C THR A 47 6.64 -11.81 -2.00
N GLU A 48 5.50 -11.82 -1.30
CA GLU A 48 5.19 -10.82 -0.26
C GLU A 48 6.30 -10.73 0.80
N ARG A 49 6.83 -11.87 1.25
CA ARG A 49 7.93 -11.91 2.23
C ARG A 49 9.21 -11.28 1.69
N GLU A 50 9.55 -11.53 0.43
CA GLU A 50 10.74 -10.96 -0.20
C GLU A 50 10.59 -9.46 -0.40
N PHE A 51 9.41 -9.00 -0.79
CA PHE A 51 9.09 -7.57 -0.88
C PHE A 51 9.29 -6.87 0.46
N TRP A 52 8.79 -7.43 1.57
CA TRP A 52 8.95 -6.84 2.89
C TRP A 52 10.41 -6.87 3.37
N ARG A 53 11.13 -7.97 3.11
CA ARG A 53 12.56 -8.06 3.43
C ARG A 53 13.36 -7.00 2.68
N ASP A 54 13.22 -6.92 1.36
CA ASP A 54 13.90 -5.94 0.50
C ASP A 54 13.57 -4.50 0.91
N ARG A 55 12.32 -4.24 1.27
CA ARG A 55 11.92 -2.93 1.76
C ARG A 55 12.60 -2.55 3.07
N THR A 56 12.62 -3.46 4.04
CA THR A 56 13.29 -3.24 5.33
C THR A 56 14.80 -3.09 5.13
N ASP A 57 15.40 -3.92 4.28
CA ASP A 57 16.83 -3.87 3.95
C ASP A 57 17.22 -2.52 3.33
N ARG A 58 16.42 -2.01 2.38
CA ARG A 58 16.63 -0.66 1.83
C ARG A 58 16.49 0.45 2.87
N GLN A 59 15.58 0.30 3.83
CA GLN A 59 15.42 1.26 4.94
C GLN A 59 16.57 1.19 5.95
N ASP A 60 17.14 0.00 6.16
CA ASP A 60 18.31 -0.20 7.03
C ASP A 60 19.59 0.32 6.36
N ALA A 61 19.77 0.00 5.07
CA ALA A 61 20.93 0.37 4.26
C ALA A 61 20.96 1.85 3.85
N ASN A 62 19.80 2.49 3.68
CA ASN A 62 19.68 3.94 3.48
C ASN A 62 19.01 4.58 4.71
N PRO A 63 19.75 4.81 5.79
CA PRO A 63 19.25 5.53 6.96
C PRO A 63 19.22 7.04 6.64
N GLU A 64 18.53 7.44 5.57
CA GLU A 64 18.42 8.82 5.07
C GLU A 64 17.75 9.81 6.05
N GLY A 65 17.52 9.39 7.31
CA GLY A 65 17.19 10.23 8.46
C GLY A 65 18.27 10.30 9.55
N ARG A 66 19.52 9.90 9.30
CA ARG A 66 20.65 10.04 10.27
C ARG A 66 21.69 11.06 9.83
N CYS A 67 21.28 12.12 9.14
CA CYS A 67 22.08 13.34 9.10
C CYS A 67 21.51 14.28 10.17
N CYS A 68 22.35 14.53 11.18
CA CYS A 68 22.16 15.38 12.38
C CYS A 68 21.58 14.67 13.60
#